data_AF-A0A087SHN6-F1
#
_entry.id   AF-A0A087SHN6-F1
#
_cell.length_a   1.000
_cell.length_b   1.000
_cell.length_c   1.000
_cell.angle_alpha   90.00
_cell.angle_beta   90.00
_cell.angle_gamma   90.00
#
_symmetry.space_group_name_H-M   'P 1'
#
loop_
_entity.id
_entity.type
_entity.pdbx_description
1 polymer ?
#
loop_
_entity_poly.entity_id
_entity_poly.type
_entity_poly.pdbx_seq_one_letter_code
_entity_poly.pdbx_strand_id
1 'polypeptide(L)'
;MADRAGPATEGPGVEESLLLLDLPETCPFPPANSTLSLHGLQGLSPTLRMPDGSQLAGSLATPAGSTLLMSGTEATGLQFLGQTRTTVSFAPSSEA
;
A
#
# COMPACT_ATOMS: atom_id res chain seq x y z
N MET A 1 -2.55 -47.20 18.15
CA MET A 1 -2.76 -45.88 18.77
C MET A 1 -2.51 -44.84 17.69
N ALA A 2 -3.55 -44.17 17.22
CA ALA A 2 -3.46 -43.15 16.19
C ALA A 2 -3.33 -41.79 16.88
N ASP A 3 -2.14 -41.20 16.81
CA ASP A 3 -1.91 -39.85 17.31
C ASP A 3 -2.45 -38.86 16.29
N ARG A 4 -3.54 -38.20 16.69
CA ARG A 4 -4.32 -37.30 15.85
C ARG A 4 -3.64 -35.93 15.90
N ALA A 5 -2.91 -35.60 14.83
CA ALA A 5 -2.38 -34.26 14.61
C ALA A 5 -3.54 -33.25 14.73
N GLY A 6 -3.46 -32.37 15.73
CA GLY A 6 -4.40 -31.27 15.91
C GLY A 6 -4.27 -30.27 14.74
N PRO A 7 -5.35 -29.52 14.42
CA PRO A 7 -5.26 -28.48 13.41
C PRO A 7 -4.24 -27.44 13.87
N ALA A 8 -3.29 -27.11 12.99
CA ALA A 8 -2.40 -25.98 13.18
C ALA A 8 -3.27 -24.73 13.35
N THR A 9 -3.34 -24.23 14.58
CA THR A 9 -3.96 -22.94 14.88
C THR A 9 -3.17 -21.88 14.13
N GLU A 10 -3.73 -21.37 13.03
CA GLU A 10 -3.27 -20.14 12.39
C GLU A 10 -3.15 -19.08 13.49
N GLY A 11 -1.93 -18.59 13.72
CA GLY A 11 -1.65 -17.52 14.66
C GLY A 11 -2.47 -16.27 14.32
N PRO A 12 -2.58 -15.29 15.24
CA PRO A 12 -3.33 -14.07 14.98
C PRO A 12 -2.83 -13.46 13.68
N GLY A 13 -3.69 -13.50 12.65
CA GLY A 13 -3.41 -12.92 11.34
C GLY A 13 -2.99 -11.49 11.58
N VAL A 14 -1.74 -11.18 11.22
CA VAL A 14 -1.29 -9.80 11.16
C VAL A 14 -2.26 -9.16 10.18
N GLU A 15 -3.15 -8.29 10.66
CA GLU A 15 -3.97 -7.47 9.76
C GLU A 15 -2.98 -6.55 9.03
N GLU A 16 -2.44 -7.06 7.93
CA GLU A 16 -1.61 -6.31 7.00
C GLU A 16 -2.51 -5.24 6.38
N SER A 17 -2.55 -4.09 7.05
CA SER A 17 -3.21 -2.90 6.56
C SER A 17 -2.42 -2.38 5.39
N LEU A 18 -2.81 -2.79 4.19
CA LEU A 18 -2.15 -2.37 2.97
C LEU A 18 -2.75 -1.04 2.50
N LEU A 19 -1.89 -0.03 2.35
CA LEU A 19 -2.23 1.29 1.84
C LEU A 19 -1.91 1.37 0.35
N LEU A 20 -2.81 1.97 -0.44
CA LEU A 20 -2.52 2.31 -1.82
C LEU A 20 -1.88 3.70 -1.85
N LEU A 21 -0.68 3.83 -2.42
CA LEU A 21 -0.03 5.12 -2.64
C LEU A 21 -0.20 5.49 -4.12
N ASP A 22 -0.92 6.57 -4.37
CA ASP A 22 -1.13 7.12 -5.70
C ASP A 22 -0.18 8.30 -5.91
N LEU A 23 0.79 8.11 -6.81
CA LEU A 23 1.89 9.05 -7.08
C LEU A 23 1.61 9.80 -8.38
N PRO A 24 1.98 11.09 -8.48
CA PRO A 24 1.80 11.86 -9.70
C PRO A 24 2.72 11.31 -10.81
N GLU A 25 2.28 11.38 -12.07
CA GLU A 25 3.04 10.84 -13.23
C GLU A 25 4.42 11.50 -13.41
N THR A 26 4.61 12.69 -12.86
CA THR A 26 5.88 13.41 -12.85
C THR A 26 6.89 12.88 -11.83
N CYS A 27 6.46 12.02 -10.90
CA CYS A 27 7.36 11.41 -9.92
C CYS A 27 7.97 10.13 -10.47
N PRO A 28 9.30 10.07 -10.66
CA PRO A 28 9.95 8.84 -11.09
C PRO A 28 9.71 7.76 -10.02
N PHE A 29 9.32 6.57 -10.47
CA PHE A 29 9.18 5.45 -9.57
C PHE A 29 10.54 5.14 -8.95
N PRO A 30 10.64 5.04 -7.61
CA PRO A 30 11.93 4.86 -6.96
C PRO A 30 12.56 3.52 -7.40
N PRO A 31 13.90 3.45 -7.55
CA PRO A 31 14.58 2.20 -7.87
C PRO A 31 14.22 1.08 -6.90
N ALA A 32 14.29 -0.17 -7.36
CA ALA A 32 14.12 -1.33 -6.49
C ALA A 32 15.04 -1.22 -5.26
N ASN A 33 14.51 -1.54 -4.08
CA ASN A 33 15.16 -1.41 -2.76
C ASN A 33 15.39 0.02 -2.25
N SER A 34 14.77 1.03 -2.85
CA SER A 34 14.79 2.39 -2.29
C SER A 34 13.89 2.49 -1.07
N THR A 35 14.33 3.26 -0.08
CA THR A 35 13.53 3.57 1.11
C THR A 35 12.61 4.75 0.84
N LEU A 36 11.32 4.56 1.08
CA LEU A 36 10.32 5.63 1.11
C LEU A 36 9.97 5.92 2.57
N SER A 37 9.88 7.20 2.93
CA SER A 37 9.48 7.62 4.28
C SER A 37 8.13 8.31 4.24
N LEU A 38 7.14 7.70 4.90
CA LEU A 38 5.79 8.22 4.98
C LEU A 38 5.53 8.75 6.40
N HIS A 39 5.19 10.03 6.48
CA HIS A 39 4.89 10.72 7.73
C HIS A 39 3.45 11.24 7.74
N GLY A 40 2.93 11.58 8.91
CA GLY A 40 1.66 12.32 9.01
C GLY A 40 0.38 11.53 8.73
N LEU A 41 0.43 10.20 8.62
CA LEU A 41 -0.76 9.36 8.36
C LEU A 41 -1.90 9.55 9.38
N GLN A 42 -1.58 9.88 10.63
CA GLN A 42 -2.61 10.13 11.66
C GLN A 42 -3.29 11.50 11.55
N GLY A 43 -2.72 12.43 10.78
CA GLY A 43 -3.10 13.85 10.78
C GLY A 43 -3.87 14.33 9.55
N LEU A 44 -4.39 13.43 8.71
CA LEU A 44 -5.05 13.72 7.41
C LEU A 44 -4.17 14.40 6.34
N SER A 45 -2.99 14.89 6.71
CA SER A 45 -1.98 15.47 5.82
C SER A 45 -0.72 14.61 5.79
N PRO A 46 -0.77 13.43 5.14
CA PRO A 46 0.42 12.61 4.99
C PRO A 46 1.47 13.31 4.13
N THR A 47 2.72 12.95 4.33
CA THR A 47 3.83 13.48 3.55
C THR A 47 4.77 12.35 3.17
N LEU A 48 5.02 12.19 1.88
CA LEU A 48 5.94 11.17 1.36
C LEU A 48 7.26 11.83 1.00
N ARG A 49 8.35 11.33 1.57
CA ARG A 49 9.71 11.74 1.21
C ARG A 49 10.33 10.70 0.29
N MET A 50 10.76 11.17 -0.88
CA MET A 50 11.40 10.38 -1.92
C MET A 50 12.91 10.23 -1.67
N PRO A 51 13.58 9.24 -2.30
CA PRO A 51 15.01 9.02 -2.11
C PRO A 51 15.90 10.17 -2.60
N ASP A 52 15.44 10.93 -3.60
CA ASP A 52 16.11 12.13 -4.11
C ASP A 52 15.98 13.35 -3.19
N GLY A 53 15.25 13.20 -2.07
CA GLY A 53 14.98 14.24 -1.10
C GLY A 53 13.74 15.08 -1.40
N SER A 54 13.10 14.90 -2.55
CA SER A 54 11.83 15.56 -2.86
C SER A 54 10.72 15.11 -1.90
N GLN A 55 9.75 16.00 -1.71
CA GLN A 55 8.67 15.80 -0.76
C GLN A 55 7.33 15.98 -1.47
N LEU A 56 6.42 15.03 -1.26
CA LEU A 56 5.07 15.07 -1.78
C LEU A 56 4.08 15.25 -0.65
N ALA A 57 3.19 16.23 -0.81
CA ALA A 57 2.06 16.42 0.07
C ALA A 57 0.96 15.43 -0.33
N GLY A 58 0.52 14.64 0.63
CA GLY A 58 -0.51 13.64 0.46
C GLY A 58 -1.84 14.09 1.06
N SER A 59 -2.90 13.50 0.55
CA SER A 59 -4.24 13.58 1.10
C SER A 59 -4.80 12.17 1.29
N LEU A 60 -5.42 11.92 2.44
CA LEU A 60 -6.09 10.66 2.71
C LEU A 60 -7.48 10.69 2.09
N ALA A 61 -7.74 9.78 1.16
CA ALA A 61 -9.05 9.54 0.61
C ALA A 61 -9.45 8.09 0.90
N THR A 62 -10.64 7.91 1.46
CA THR A 62 -11.28 6.59 1.45
C THR A 62 -12.05 6.50 0.14
N PRO A 63 -11.60 5.70 -0.85
CA PRO A 63 -12.32 5.59 -2.11
C PRO A 63 -13.74 5.09 -1.84
N ALA A 64 -14.73 5.64 -2.55
CA ALA A 64 -16.13 5.27 -2.45
C ALA A 64 -16.44 3.92 -3.14
N GLY A 65 -15.47 3.00 -3.19
CA GLY A 65 -15.55 1.74 -3.91
C GLY A 65 -14.42 0.77 -3.55
N SER A 66 -14.49 -0.43 -4.11
CA SER A 66 -13.47 -1.46 -3.91
C SER A 66 -12.41 -1.39 -5.01
N THR A 67 -11.14 -1.48 -4.62
CA THR A 67 -10.00 -1.64 -5.54
C THR A 67 -9.82 -3.12 -5.83
N LEU A 68 -9.71 -3.48 -7.12
CA LEU A 68 -9.35 -4.84 -7.53
C LEU A 68 -7.83 -4.92 -7.67
N LEU A 69 -7.21 -5.78 -6.87
CA LEU A 69 -5.80 -6.11 -7.01
C LEU A 69 -5.68 -7.43 -7.75
N MET A 70 -4.91 -7.40 -8.84
CA MET A 70 -4.51 -8.61 -9.55
C MET A 70 -3.21 -9.12 -8.95
N SER A 71 -3.21 -10.36 -8.49
CA SER A 71 -2.01 -11.06 -8.05
C SER A 71 -1.79 -12.32 -8.87
N GLY A 72 -0.53 -12.75 -8.96
CA GLY A 72 -0.13 -13.89 -9.78
C GLY A 72 0.47 -13.50 -11.13
N THR A 73 0.94 -14.50 -11.86
CA THR A 73 1.46 -14.37 -13.23
C THR A 73 0.63 -15.28 -14.14
N GLU A 74 0.72 -15.09 -15.45
CA GLU A 74 0.00 -15.96 -16.39
C GLU A 74 0.34 -17.45 -16.21
N ALA A 75 1.55 -17.76 -15.72
CA ALA A 75 1.99 -19.12 -15.45
C ALA A 75 1.35 -19.76 -14.19
N THR A 76 0.94 -18.95 -13.21
CA THR A 76 0.37 -19.41 -11.93
C THR A 76 -1.13 -19.17 -11.80
N GLY A 77 -1.75 -18.54 -12.80
CA GLY A 77 -3.15 -18.13 -12.80
C GLY A 77 -3.31 -16.75 -12.17
N LEU A 78 -4.07 -15.89 -12.86
CA LEU A 78 -4.41 -14.56 -12.37
C LEU A 78 -5.52 -14.66 -11.32
N GLN A 79 -5.29 -14.08 -10.15
CA GLN A 79 -6.27 -13.95 -9.09
C GLN A 79 -6.67 -12.49 -8.93
N PHE A 80 -7.97 -12.23 -8.76
CA PHE A 80 -8.49 -10.90 -8.53
C PHE A 80 -9.05 -10.82 -7.11
N LEU A 81 -8.52 -9.90 -6.31
CA LEU A 81 -8.95 -9.66 -4.94
C LEU A 81 -9.58 -8.27 -4.85
N GLY A 82 -10.89 -8.23 -4.59
CA GLY A 82 -11.60 -6.98 -4.33
C GLY A 82 -11.41 -6.53 -2.89
N GLN A 83 -10.86 -5.33 -2.69
CA GLN A 83 -10.59 -4.79 -1.36
C GLN A 83 -10.95 -3.31 -1.27
N THR A 84 -11.64 -2.94 -0.21
CA THR A 84 -11.82 -1.54 0.16
C THR A 84 -10.59 -1.13 0.96
N ARG A 85 -9.73 -0.28 0.38
CA ARG A 85 -8.49 0.18 1.01
C ARG A 85 -8.43 1.69 1.05
N THR A 86 -7.87 2.22 2.12
CA THR A 86 -7.54 3.64 2.19
C THR A 86 -6.46 3.96 1.16
N THR A 87 -6.71 5.00 0.37
CA THR A 87 -5.77 5.49 -0.65
C THR A 87 -5.16 6.80 -0.16
N VAL A 88 -3.86 6.94 -0.38
CA VAL A 88 -3.15 8.20 -0.17
C VAL A 88 -2.74 8.73 -1.52
N SER A 89 -3.36 9.83 -1.95
CA SER A 89 -2.99 10.50 -3.19
C SER A 89 -2.01 11.62 -2.90
N PHE A 90 -0.89 11.62 -3.62
CA PHE A 90 0.18 12.58 -3.48
C PHE A 90 0.19 13.55 -4.66
N ALA A 91 0.45 14.81 -4.35
CA ALA A 91 0.76 15.85 -5.33
C ALA A 91 2.19 16.35 -5.09
N PRO A 92 2.88 16.83 -6.14
CA PRO A 92 4.10 17.58 -5.92
C PRO A 92 3.79 18.73 -4.97
N SER A 93 4.56 18.85 -3.89
CA SER A 93 4.40 19.96 -2.96
C SER A 93 4.68 21.23 -3.77
N SER A 94 3.63 21.96 -4.13
CA SER A 94 3.81 23.30 -4.68
C SER A 94 4.37 24.12 -3.54
N GLU A 95 5.68 24.41 -3.58
CA GLU A 95 6.24 25.48 -2.76
C GLU A 95 5.40 26.74 -3.04
N ALA A 96 4.78 27.26 -1.98
CA ALA A 96 4.19 28.59 -1.92
C ALA A 96 5.15 29.51 -1.17
#